data_AF-A0A6M3JXB4-F1
#
_entry.id   AF-A0A6M3JXB4-F1
#
_cell.length_a   1.000
_cell.length_b   1.000
_cell.length_c   1.000
_cell.angle_alpha   90.00
_cell.angle_beta   90.00
_cell.angle_gamma   90.00
#
_symmetry.space_group_name_H-M   'P 1'
#
loop_
_entity.id
_entity.type
_entity.pdbx_description
1 polymer ?
#
loop_
_entity_poly.entity_id
_entity_poly.type
_entity_poly.pdbx_seq_one_letter_code
_entity_poly.pdbx_strand_id
1 'polypeptide(L)'
;MKPDKHGKKQGKRALPKAFKESQWGKGQSGNPKGRPVKGDCLTSLLKDEIEKICPDDKDGKTWKELIVIATMRLAIEGNKAALKEVWERVDGKVPQAITGKDGGPLEATVSLLDLVKRANGGGSPDGGSEVPE
;
A
#
# COMPACT_ATOMS: atom_id res chain seq x y z
N MET A 1 23.26 52.44 -10.71
CA MET A 1 22.82 51.21 -10.03
C MET A 1 21.29 51.22 -10.02
N LYS A 2 20.65 50.43 -10.88
CA LYS A 2 19.17 50.35 -10.95
C LYS A 2 18.72 49.22 -10.03
N PRO A 3 17.78 49.42 -9.11
CA PRO A 3 17.37 48.36 -8.19
C PRO A 3 16.60 47.26 -8.91
N ASP A 4 16.91 46.03 -8.52
CA ASP A 4 16.45 44.77 -9.11
C ASP A 4 14.97 44.55 -8.85
N LYS A 5 14.18 44.45 -9.92
CA LYS A 5 12.73 44.18 -9.86
C LYS A 5 12.47 42.75 -9.42
N HIS A 6 12.49 42.52 -8.11
CA HIS A 6 12.09 41.26 -7.51
C HIS A 6 10.63 40.93 -7.87
N GLY A 7 10.43 39.70 -8.36
CA GLY A 7 9.21 39.20 -8.97
C GLY A 7 7.97 39.41 -8.10
N LYS A 8 6.95 40.05 -8.70
CA LYS A 8 5.61 40.14 -8.12
C LYS A 8 5.12 38.73 -7.80
N LYS A 9 4.90 38.42 -6.52
CA LYS A 9 4.20 37.20 -6.09
C LYS A 9 2.87 37.18 -6.84
N GLN A 10 2.70 36.22 -7.76
CA GLN A 10 1.45 36.08 -8.47
C GLN A 10 0.35 35.88 -7.42
N GLY A 11 -0.59 36.84 -7.36
CA GLY A 11 -1.73 36.77 -6.45
C GLY A 11 -2.45 35.45 -6.65
N LYS A 12 -3.04 34.92 -5.58
CA LYS A 12 -3.78 33.65 -5.58
C LYS A 12 -4.74 33.62 -6.77
N ARG A 13 -4.39 32.86 -7.83
CA ARG A 13 -5.27 32.68 -9.00
C ARG A 13 -6.59 32.10 -8.50
N ALA A 14 -7.69 32.72 -8.90
CA ALA A 14 -9.00 32.22 -8.56
C ALA A 14 -9.16 30.80 -9.16
N LEU A 15 -9.57 29.84 -8.34
CA LEU A 15 -9.87 28.50 -8.80
C LEU A 15 -10.97 28.57 -9.88
N PRO A 16 -10.82 27.85 -11.01
CA PRO A 16 -11.88 27.75 -12.01
C PRO A 16 -13.18 27.28 -11.38
N LYS A 17 -14.31 27.80 -11.86
CA LYS A 17 -15.64 27.55 -11.28
C LYS A 17 -15.94 26.05 -11.12
N ALA A 18 -15.58 25.24 -12.11
CA ALA A 18 -15.73 23.79 -12.11
C ALA A 18 -15.03 23.06 -10.94
N PHE A 19 -13.90 23.59 -10.44
CA PHE A 19 -13.18 23.01 -9.30
C PHE A 19 -13.76 23.41 -7.95
N LYS A 20 -14.51 24.52 -7.87
CA LYS A 20 -15.20 24.90 -6.64
C LYS A 20 -16.43 24.03 -6.39
N GLU A 21 -17.12 23.64 -7.45
CA GLU A 21 -18.34 22.82 -7.39
C GLU A 21 -18.05 21.34 -7.08
N SER A 22 -16.84 20.86 -7.43
CA SER A 22 -16.38 19.49 -7.17
C SER A 22 -15.58 19.33 -5.87
N GLN A 23 -15.45 20.41 -5.07
CA GLN A 23 -14.85 20.29 -3.74
C GLN A 23 -15.79 19.59 -2.78
N TRP A 24 -15.27 18.58 -2.10
CA TRP A 24 -15.93 18.01 -0.93
C TRP A 24 -16.15 19.11 0.12
N GLY A 25 -17.37 19.16 0.67
CA GLY A 25 -17.68 20.10 1.75
C GLY A 25 -16.74 19.91 2.94
N LYS A 26 -16.54 20.96 3.75
CA LYS A 26 -15.79 20.81 5.01
C LYS A 26 -16.47 19.76 5.88
N GLY A 27 -15.74 18.71 6.24
CA GLY A 27 -16.25 17.55 6.99
C GLY A 27 -16.83 16.43 6.12
N GLN A 28 -16.88 16.59 4.80
CA GLN A 28 -17.31 15.57 3.87
C GLN A 28 -16.09 14.82 3.32
N SER A 29 -16.04 13.52 3.53
CA SER A 29 -15.05 12.64 2.89
C SER A 29 -15.54 12.28 1.48
N GLY A 30 -14.63 12.26 0.51
CA GLY A 30 -14.91 11.69 -0.81
C GLY A 30 -15.10 10.17 -0.80
N ASN A 31 -14.78 9.53 0.34
CA ASN A 31 -15.13 8.15 0.62
C ASN A 31 -15.92 8.08 1.94
N PRO A 32 -17.25 8.30 1.91
CA PRO A 32 -18.09 8.32 3.11
C PRO A 32 -18.14 6.98 3.86
N LYS A 33 -18.01 5.86 3.14
CA LYS A 33 -18.00 4.51 3.73
C LYS A 33 -16.62 4.10 4.26
N GLY A 34 -15.60 4.95 4.10
CA GLY A 34 -14.24 4.69 4.53
C GLY A 34 -13.61 3.48 3.83
N ARG A 35 -12.55 2.95 4.41
CA ARG A 35 -11.97 1.69 3.96
C ARG A 35 -13.03 0.59 4.16
N PRO A 36 -13.30 -0.28 3.16
CA PRO A 36 -14.15 -1.44 3.37
C PRO A 36 -13.73 -2.17 4.65
N VAL A 37 -14.73 -2.51 5.46
CA VAL A 37 -14.51 -3.25 6.71
C VAL A 37 -13.78 -4.54 6.34
N LYS A 38 -12.80 -4.95 7.16
CA LYS A 38 -12.05 -6.19 6.93
C LYS A 38 -13.06 -7.34 6.86
N GLY A 39 -13.36 -7.84 5.66
CA GLY A 39 -14.22 -9.00 5.46
C GLY A 39 -13.49 -10.31 5.72
N ASP A 40 -14.07 -11.42 5.25
CA ASP A 40 -13.56 -12.80 5.30
C ASP A 40 -12.33 -12.99 4.38
N CYS A 41 -11.31 -12.15 4.53
CA CYS A 41 -10.05 -12.36 3.84
C CYS A 41 -9.18 -13.32 4.65
N LEU A 42 -8.42 -14.17 3.94
CA LEU A 42 -7.52 -15.16 4.54
C LEU A 42 -6.58 -14.54 5.59
N THR A 43 -6.15 -13.29 5.37
CA THR A 43 -5.29 -12.58 6.32
C THR A 43 -5.98 -12.30 7.66
N SER A 44 -7.28 -12.00 7.68
CA SER A 44 -8.03 -11.82 8.92
C SER A 44 -8.18 -13.16 9.64
N LEU A 45 -8.62 -14.19 8.91
CA LEU A 45 -8.78 -15.54 9.46
C LEU A 45 -7.47 -16.10 10.03
N LEU A 46 -6.36 -15.93 9.30
CA LEU A 46 -5.05 -16.36 9.77
C LEU A 46 -4.64 -15.63 11.05
N LYS A 47 -4.88 -14.32 11.16
CA LYS A 47 -4.56 -13.55 12.37
C LYS A 47 -5.34 -14.04 13.58
N ASP A 48 -6.61 -14.35 13.38
CA ASP A 48 -7.46 -14.84 14.47
C ASP A 48 -7.06 -16.28 14.85
N GLU A 49 -6.65 -17.10 13.88
CA GLU A 49 -6.24 -18.48 14.13
C GLU A 49 -4.90 -18.58 14.83
N ILE A 50 -3.89 -17.80 14.43
CA ILE A 50 -2.54 -17.89 15.02
C ILE A 50 -2.50 -17.51 16.52
N GLU A 51 -3.50 -16.77 17.00
CA GLU A 51 -3.64 -16.37 18.40
C GLU A 51 -4.27 -17.48 19.28
N LYS A 52 -4.87 -18.51 18.68
CA LYS A 52 -5.49 -19.62 19.41
C LYS A 52 -4.44 -20.61 19.91
N ILE A 53 -4.77 -21.30 21.00
CA ILE A 53 -4.01 -22.44 21.51
C ILE A 53 -4.08 -23.58 20.48
N CYS A 54 -2.92 -24.15 20.15
CA CYS A 54 -2.83 -25.33 19.30
C CYS A 54 -3.40 -26.54 20.07
N PRO A 55 -4.45 -27.21 19.55
CA PRO A 55 -5.08 -28.33 20.24
C PRO A 55 -4.14 -29.53 20.41
N ASP A 56 -3.13 -29.65 19.54
CA ASP A 56 -2.18 -30.75 19.53
C ASP A 56 -0.94 -30.47 20.40
N ASP A 57 -0.79 -29.25 20.93
CA ASP A 57 0.34 -28.91 21.78
C ASP A 57 0.08 -29.24 23.24
N LYS A 58 0.93 -30.11 23.80
CA LYS A 58 0.81 -30.58 25.18
C LYS A 58 1.05 -29.50 26.23
N ASP A 59 1.79 -28.46 25.86
CA ASP A 59 2.15 -27.36 26.76
C ASP A 59 1.18 -26.17 26.64
N GLY A 60 0.13 -26.30 25.81
CA GLY A 60 -0.88 -25.27 25.61
C GLY A 60 -0.37 -24.02 24.87
N LYS A 61 0.66 -24.14 24.03
CA LYS A 61 1.19 -23.04 23.23
C LYS A 61 0.21 -22.65 22.12
N THR A 62 0.21 -21.36 21.81
CA THR A 62 -0.50 -20.82 20.66
C THR A 62 0.18 -21.19 19.34
N TRP A 63 -0.59 -21.18 18.26
CA TRP A 63 -0.05 -21.39 16.91
C TRP A 63 1.10 -20.43 16.58
N LYS A 64 0.99 -19.15 16.95
CA LYS A 64 2.07 -18.18 16.72
C LYS A 64 3.37 -18.55 17.44
N GLU A 65 3.31 -19.05 18.67
CA GLU A 65 4.49 -19.47 19.43
C GLU A 65 5.15 -20.69 18.77
N LEU A 66 4.34 -21.66 18.34
CA LEU A 66 4.85 -22.84 17.64
C LEU A 66 5.48 -22.51 16.30
N ILE A 67 4.90 -21.58 15.54
CA ILE A 67 5.49 -21.10 14.27
C ILE A 67 6.85 -20.46 14.51
N VAL A 68 7.01 -19.66 15.56
CA VAL A 68 8.30 -19.07 15.93
C VAL A 68 9.30 -20.17 16.29
N ILE A 69 8.93 -21.12 17.15
CA ILE A 69 9.80 -22.23 17.55
C ILE A 69 10.21 -23.07 16.34
N ALA A 70 9.26 -23.42 15.47
CA ALA A 70 9.53 -24.19 14.25
C ALA A 70 10.48 -23.45 13.31
N THR A 71 10.30 -22.14 13.15
CA THR A 71 11.19 -21.30 12.33
C THR A 71 12.62 -21.30 12.90
N MET A 72 12.77 -21.16 14.22
CA MET A 72 14.07 -21.20 14.89
C MET A 72 14.76 -22.55 14.73
N ARG A 73 14.02 -23.66 14.86
CA ARG A 73 14.56 -25.02 14.65
C ARG A 73 15.06 -25.20 13.22
N LEU A 74 14.26 -24.85 12.22
CA LEU A 74 14.65 -24.92 10.82
C LEU A 74 15.88 -24.05 10.52
N ALA A 75 15.96 -22.85 11.12
CA ALA A 75 17.12 -21.98 10.96
C ALA A 75 18.41 -22.62 11.52
N ILE A 76 18.33 -23.24 12.71
CA ILE A 76 19.45 -23.95 13.34
C ILE A 76 19.87 -25.18 12.50
N GLU A 77 18.92 -25.87 11.89
CA GLU A 77 19.16 -26.99 10.96
C GLU A 77 19.78 -26.55 9.62
N GLY A 78 19.95 -25.25 9.38
CA GLY A 78 20.61 -24.71 8.20
C GLY A 78 19.67 -24.33 7.05
N ASN A 79 18.35 -24.25 7.29
CA ASN A 79 17.42 -23.75 6.29
C ASN A 79 17.65 -22.25 6.04
N LYS A 80 18.16 -21.92 4.85
CA LYS A 80 18.52 -20.54 4.46
C LYS A 80 17.33 -19.56 4.50
N ALA A 81 16.12 -20.02 4.18
CA ALA A 81 14.93 -19.17 4.18
C ALA A 81 14.50 -18.82 5.61
N ALA A 82 14.48 -19.80 6.51
CA ALA A 82 14.19 -19.58 7.92
C ALA A 82 15.25 -18.70 8.58
N LEU A 83 16.54 -18.96 8.30
CA LEU A 83 17.65 -18.14 8.80
C LEU A 83 17.50 -16.68 8.36
N LYS A 84 17.16 -16.44 7.08
CA LYS A 84 16.93 -15.10 6.54
C LYS A 84 15.76 -14.39 7.24
N GLU A 85 14.63 -15.07 7.45
CA GLU A 85 13.50 -14.49 8.18
C GLU A 85 13.92 -14.10 9.61
N VAL A 86 14.66 -14.94 10.32
CA VAL A 86 15.13 -14.62 11.68
C VAL A 86 15.97 -13.33 11.68
N TRP A 87 16.97 -13.23 10.80
CA TRP A 87 17.81 -12.02 10.71
C TRP A 87 17.03 -10.77 10.30
N GLU A 88 16.16 -10.87 9.28
CA GLU A 88 15.36 -9.71 8.82
C GLU A 88 14.36 -9.21 9.89
N ARG A 89 13.95 -10.05 10.84
CA ARG A 89 13.06 -9.64 11.95
C ARG A 89 13.82 -9.07 13.15
N VAL A 90 15.03 -9.54 13.41
CA VAL A 90 15.85 -9.09 14.55
C VAL A 90 16.60 -7.81 14.20
N ASP A 91 17.31 -7.79 13.07
CA ASP A 91 18.17 -6.66 12.65
C ASP A 91 17.45 -5.70 11.69
N GLY A 92 16.30 -6.12 11.16
CA GLY A 92 15.57 -5.41 10.13
C GLY A 92 16.05 -5.75 8.72
N LYS A 93 15.24 -5.37 7.72
CA LYS A 93 15.58 -5.56 6.32
C LYS A 93 16.36 -4.36 5.78
N VAL A 94 17.36 -4.62 4.94
CA VAL A 94 18.05 -3.56 4.20
C VAL A 94 17.02 -2.77 3.37
N PRO A 95 16.93 -1.43 3.54
CA PRO A 95 16.02 -0.61 2.76
C PRO A 95 16.32 -0.75 1.27
N GLN A 96 15.29 -0.97 0.46
CA GLN A 96 15.45 -1.00 -0.98
C GLN A 96 15.65 0.44 -1.49
N ALA A 97 16.78 0.69 -2.15
CA ALA A 97 17.02 1.96 -2.81
C ALA A 97 16.07 2.11 -4.01
N ILE A 98 15.26 3.17 -4.02
CA ILE A 98 14.42 3.51 -5.17
C ILE A 98 15.27 4.37 -6.10
N THR A 99 15.78 3.77 -7.16
CA THR A 99 16.66 4.43 -8.14
C THR A 99 16.21 4.08 -9.55
N GLY A 100 16.60 4.90 -10.52
CA GLY A 100 16.48 4.57 -11.94
C GLY A 100 17.51 3.54 -12.37
N LYS A 101 17.59 3.33 -13.68
CA LYS A 101 18.51 2.36 -14.28
C LYS A 101 19.95 2.63 -13.82
N ASP A 102 20.64 1.57 -13.40
CA ASP A 102 22.04 1.60 -12.94
C ASP A 102 22.31 2.59 -11.79
N GLY A 103 21.33 2.83 -10.92
CA GLY A 103 21.46 3.78 -9.81
C GLY A 103 21.24 5.24 -10.20
N GLY A 104 20.87 5.50 -11.46
CA GLY A 104 20.58 6.83 -11.98
C GLY A 104 19.26 7.43 -11.47
N PRO A 105 18.88 8.63 -11.95
CA PRO A 105 17.61 9.25 -11.62
C PRO A 105 16.41 8.41 -12.06
N LEU A 106 15.32 8.45 -11.31
CA LEU A 106 14.05 7.83 -11.71
C LEU A 106 13.48 8.56 -12.93
N GLU A 107 13.33 7.84 -14.04
CA GLU A 107 12.66 8.33 -15.24
C GLU A 107 11.20 7.91 -15.24
N ALA A 108 10.28 8.88 -15.20
CA ALA A 108 8.85 8.63 -15.30
C ALA A 108 8.34 9.16 -16.66
N THR A 109 7.89 8.26 -17.53
CA THR A 109 7.19 8.65 -18.76
C THR A 109 5.70 8.78 -18.45
N VAL A 110 5.14 9.96 -18.71
CA VAL A 110 3.70 10.19 -18.56
C VAL A 110 3.10 10.39 -19.95
N SER A 111 2.20 9.48 -20.33
CA SER A 111 1.42 9.63 -21.57
C SER A 111 0.37 10.71 -21.39
N LEU A 112 0.34 11.68 -22.30
CA LEU A 112 -0.73 12.67 -22.40
C LEU A 112 -2.10 12.01 -22.54
N LEU A 113 -2.18 10.87 -23.24
CA LEU A 113 -3.42 10.11 -23.39
C LEU A 113 -3.91 9.56 -22.05
N ASP A 114 -3.00 9.07 -21.20
CA ASP A 114 -3.35 8.53 -19.88
C ASP A 114 -3.73 9.62 -18.88
N LEU A 115 -3.11 10.80 -19.03
CA LEU A 115 -3.44 12.00 -18.27
C LEU A 115 -4.85 12.50 -18.60
N VAL A 116 -5.21 12.52 -19.89
CA VAL A 116 -6.55 12.89 -20.37
C VAL A 116 -7.60 11.86 -19.95
N LYS A 117 -7.31 10.56 -20.03
CA LYS A 117 -8.23 9.49 -19.58
C LYS A 117 -8.54 9.58 -18.07
N ARG A 118 -7.56 9.95 -17.24
CA ARG A 118 -7.77 10.17 -15.79
C ARG A 118 -8.51 11.47 -15.50
N ALA A 119 -8.24 12.54 -16.25
CA ALA A 119 -8.92 13.82 -16.08
C ALA A 119 -10.41 13.78 -16.49
N ASN A 120 -10.77 12.92 -17.45
CA ASN A 120 -12.12 12.85 -18.01
C ASN A 120 -13.03 11.79 -17.36
N GLY A 121 -12.60 11.12 -16.28
CA GLY A 121 -13.47 10.26 -15.48
C GLY A 121 -14.08 9.06 -16.23
N GLY A 122 -13.31 7.99 -16.41
CA GLY A 122 -13.87 6.68 -16.68
C GLY A 122 -14.29 6.02 -15.36
N GLY A 123 -15.59 6.01 -15.08
CA GLY A 123 -16.17 5.07 -14.12
C GLY A 123 -15.89 3.63 -14.56
N SER A 124 -15.72 2.74 -13.59
CA SER A 124 -15.75 1.28 -13.82
C SER A 124 -16.98 0.90 -14.64
N PRO A 125 -16.87 0.02 -15.64
CA PRO A 125 -17.96 -0.89 -15.94
C PRO A 125 -17.86 -2.01 -14.92
N ASP A 126 -18.63 -1.91 -13.84
CA ASP A 126 -19.05 -3.09 -13.09
C ASP A 126 -20.22 -3.72 -13.85
N GLY A 127 -20.11 -5.01 -14.18
CA GLY A 127 -21.25 -5.88 -14.50
C GLY A 127 -21.33 -6.42 -15.92
N GLY A 128 -21.34 -7.76 -16.03
CA GLY A 128 -21.94 -8.47 -17.15
C GLY A 128 -21.13 -9.64 -17.68
N SER A 129 -21.23 -10.80 -17.04
CA SER A 129 -20.94 -12.10 -17.65
C SER A 129 -21.91 -12.36 -18.80
N GLU A 130 -21.39 -12.52 -20.02
CA GLU A 130 -22.05 -13.32 -21.06
C GLU A 130 -21.09 -14.44 -21.46
N VAL A 131 -21.47 -15.66 -21.07
CA VAL A 131 -20.93 -16.93 -21.56
C VAL A 131 -21.68 -17.25 -22.85
N PRO A 132 -21.02 -17.43 -24.01
CA PRO A 132 -21.68 -17.94 -25.19
C PRO A 132 -21.84 -19.48 -25.09
N GLU A 133 -23.01 -19.96 -25.54
CA GLU A 133 -23.34 -21.39 -25.76
C GLU A 133 -22.46 -22.05 -26.84
#